data_AF-A0A0M1M2K0-F1
#
_entry.id   AF-A0A0M1M2K0-F1
#
_cell.length_a   1.000
_cell.length_b   1.000
_cell.length_c   1.000
_cell.angle_alpha   90.00
_cell.angle_beta   90.00
_cell.angle_gamma   90.00
#
_symmetry.space_group_name_H-M   'P 1'
#
loop_
_entity.id
_entity.type
_entity.pdbx_description
1 polymer ?
#
loop_
_entity_poly.entity_id
_entity_poly.type
_entity_poly.pdbx_seq_one_letter_code
_entity_poly.pdbx_strand_id
1 'polypeptide(L)'
;MDLKKKLDANFNYEPFNLNDIRNRVDLDQYYTYLNHIYFDDTLTPCDFIELRWNHLLCEDAGMCIKTYNSTAIELNPIYLNLYPEDLSSTLVHEMIHLITLEHDQKFLDETERISKLGLEITVCCKHNIRIMNESVIF
;
A
#
# COMPACT_ATOMS: atom_id res chain seq x y z
N MET A 1 -24.69 -2.59 21.78
CA MET A 1 -23.98 -1.45 21.18
C MET A 1 -22.74 -2.03 20.52
N ASP A 2 -22.72 -1.99 19.19
CA ASP A 2 -21.77 -2.73 18.35
C ASP A 2 -20.35 -2.16 18.54
N LEU A 3 -19.41 -2.97 19.06
CA LEU A 3 -18.01 -2.55 19.27
C LEU A 3 -17.37 -2.13 17.96
N LYS A 4 -17.83 -2.69 16.83
CA LYS A 4 -17.36 -2.35 15.49
C LYS A 4 -17.64 -0.89 15.14
N LYS A 5 -18.86 -0.41 15.41
CA LYS A 5 -19.24 1.01 15.21
C LYS A 5 -18.51 1.99 16.13
N LYS A 6 -18.01 1.56 17.28
CA LYS A 6 -17.21 2.41 18.17
C LYS A 6 -15.74 2.48 17.77
N LEU A 7 -15.17 1.38 17.26
CA LEU A 7 -13.81 1.37 16.71
C LEU A 7 -13.73 2.20 15.42
N ASP A 8 -14.73 2.07 14.54
CA ASP A 8 -14.81 2.89 13.31
C ASP A 8 -15.00 4.39 13.62
N ALA A 9 -15.60 4.73 14.77
CA ALA A 9 -15.87 6.11 15.18
C ALA A 9 -14.77 6.76 16.05
N ASN A 10 -13.85 5.97 16.61
CA ASN A 10 -12.79 6.45 17.52
C ASN A 10 -11.42 6.60 16.85
N PHE A 11 -11.23 6.17 15.60
CA PHE A 11 -10.18 6.75 14.77
C PHE A 11 -10.66 8.14 14.38
N ASN A 12 -10.17 9.16 15.08
CA ASN A 12 -10.43 10.57 14.79
C ASN A 12 -10.09 10.86 13.32
N TYR A 13 -11.06 10.65 12.43
CA TYR A 13 -11.06 11.14 11.08
C TYR A 13 -11.27 12.65 11.21
N GLU A 14 -10.15 13.37 11.34
CA GLU A 14 -10.08 14.80 11.11
C GLU A 14 -10.04 14.95 9.58
N PRO A 15 -11.16 15.26 8.90
CA PRO A 15 -11.24 15.28 7.43
C PRO A 15 -10.29 16.28 6.76
N PHE A 16 -9.54 17.07 7.53
CA PHE A 16 -8.63 18.10 7.07
C PHE A 16 -7.24 18.04 7.72
N ASN A 17 -6.81 16.87 8.21
CA ASN A 17 -5.39 16.72 8.54
C ASN A 17 -4.57 16.67 7.24
N LEU A 18 -4.02 17.81 6.82
CA LEU A 18 -3.16 17.92 5.63
C LEU A 18 -1.90 17.05 5.72
N ASN A 19 -1.50 16.63 6.93
CA ASN A 19 -0.36 15.73 7.08
C ASN A 19 -0.73 14.28 6.75
N ASP A 20 -2.02 13.94 6.77
CA ASP A 20 -2.49 12.60 6.41
C ASP A 20 -2.21 12.33 4.93
N ILE A 21 -1.48 11.26 4.66
CA ILE A 21 -1.11 10.82 3.32
C ILE A 21 -2.32 10.63 2.41
N ARG A 22 -3.47 10.23 2.97
CA ARG A 22 -4.72 10.05 2.23
C ARG A 22 -5.24 11.33 1.58
N ASN A 23 -4.87 12.49 2.13
CA ASN A 23 -5.25 13.81 1.63
C ASN A 23 -4.21 14.39 0.66
N ARG A 24 -3.03 13.77 0.57
CA ARG A 24 -1.88 14.25 -0.23
C ARG A 24 -1.62 13.41 -1.47
N VAL A 25 -2.16 12.20 -1.53
CA VAL A 25 -1.87 11.22 -2.57
C VAL A 25 -3.17 10.75 -3.21
N ASP A 26 -3.28 11.04 -4.52
CA ASP A 26 -4.25 10.40 -5.40
C ASP A 26 -3.65 9.06 -5.85
N LEU A 27 -4.23 7.95 -5.39
CA LEU A 27 -3.70 6.61 -5.66
C LEU A 27 -3.75 6.25 -7.15
N ASP A 28 -4.78 6.68 -7.87
CA ASP A 28 -4.96 6.32 -9.29
C ASP A 28 -3.90 7.01 -10.15
N GLN A 29 -3.68 8.31 -9.89
CA GLN A 29 -2.60 9.06 -10.54
C GLN A 29 -1.24 8.51 -10.18
N TYR A 30 -1.02 8.18 -8.90
CA TYR A 30 0.28 7.69 -8.43
C TYR A 30 0.60 6.30 -8.97
N TYR A 31 -0.38 5.40 -9.00
CA TYR A 31 -0.27 4.10 -9.66
C TYR A 31 0.08 4.25 -11.13
N THR A 32 -0.66 5.10 -11.85
CA THR A 32 -0.44 5.34 -13.29
C THR A 32 0.98 5.86 -13.55
N TYR A 33 1.44 6.82 -12.73
CA TYR A 33 2.81 7.32 -12.78
C TYR A 33 3.84 6.20 -12.55
N LEU A 34 3.66 5.36 -11.53
CA LEU A 34 4.61 4.28 -11.24
C LEU A 34 4.58 3.16 -12.30
N ASN A 35 3.40 2.90 -12.89
CA ASN A 35 3.26 1.94 -13.99
C ASN A 35 4.08 2.40 -15.19
N HIS A 36 4.00 3.69 -15.51
CA HIS A 36 4.81 4.30 -16.56
C HIS A 36 6.30 4.19 -16.27
N ILE A 37 6.74 4.57 -15.07
CA ILE A 37 8.16 4.66 -14.72
C ILE A 37 8.83 3.29 -14.58
N TYR A 38 8.15 2.30 -13.98
CA TYR A 38 8.77 1.03 -13.61
C TYR A 38 8.32 -0.16 -14.45
N PHE A 39 7.20 -0.06 -15.16
CA PHE A 39 6.60 -1.19 -15.87
C PHE A 39 6.26 -0.88 -17.33
N ASP A 40 6.73 0.25 -17.88
CA ASP A 40 6.52 0.65 -19.28
C ASP A 40 5.03 0.58 -19.71
N ASP A 41 4.13 0.95 -18.80
CA ASP A 41 2.68 0.91 -18.99
C ASP A 41 2.11 -0.50 -19.30
N THR A 42 2.81 -1.57 -18.91
CA THR A 42 2.40 -2.96 -19.22
C THR A 42 1.45 -3.59 -18.20
N LEU A 43 1.31 -3.01 -16.99
CA LEU A 43 0.37 -3.51 -16.00
C LEU A 43 -1.08 -3.15 -16.35
N THR A 44 -2.02 -3.87 -15.74
CA THR A 44 -3.45 -3.59 -15.82
C THR A 44 -3.73 -2.11 -15.51
N PRO A 45 -4.41 -1.35 -16.40
CA PRO A 45 -4.71 0.05 -16.16
C PRO A 45 -5.53 0.26 -14.88
N CYS A 46 -5.37 1.42 -14.23
CA CYS A 46 -6.05 1.75 -12.98
C CYS A 46 -7.59 1.59 -13.07
N ASP A 47 -8.19 1.87 -14.22
CA ASP A 47 -9.63 1.69 -14.46
C ASP A 47 -10.16 0.25 -14.25
N PHE A 48 -9.27 -0.74 -14.18
CA PHE A 48 -9.61 -2.16 -14.01
C PHE A 48 -9.15 -2.76 -12.68
N ILE A 49 -8.56 -1.96 -11.78
CA ILE A 49 -8.15 -2.37 -10.44
C ILE A 49 -8.73 -1.42 -9.39
N GLU A 50 -9.06 -1.94 -8.21
CA GLU A 50 -9.49 -1.10 -7.10
C GLU A 50 -8.27 -0.65 -6.28
N LEU A 51 -8.00 0.66 -6.21
CA LEU A 51 -6.95 1.24 -5.38
C LEU A 51 -7.57 1.90 -4.16
N ARG A 52 -7.21 1.45 -2.95
CA ARG A 52 -7.81 2.00 -1.72
C ARG A 52 -6.91 2.04 -0.51
N TRP A 53 -7.21 2.96 0.39
CA TRP A 53 -6.61 3.00 1.72
C TRP A 53 -7.34 2.03 2.66
N ASN A 54 -6.61 1.14 3.32
CA ASN A 54 -7.15 0.22 4.31
C ASN A 54 -6.39 0.29 5.64
N HIS A 55 -7.00 0.90 6.65
CA HIS A 55 -6.43 1.02 7.99
C HIS A 55 -6.52 -0.27 8.82
N LEU A 56 -7.20 -1.30 8.31
CA LEU A 56 -7.36 -2.59 8.97
C LEU A 56 -6.27 -3.60 8.58
N LEU A 57 -5.30 -3.21 7.75
CA LEU A 57 -4.14 -4.04 7.36
C LEU A 57 -3.18 -4.37 8.51
N CYS A 58 -3.50 -3.97 9.75
CA CYS A 58 -2.71 -4.24 10.94
C CYS A 58 -1.24 -3.82 10.76
N GLU A 59 -0.33 -4.79 10.67
CA GLU A 59 1.12 -4.60 10.55
C GLU A 59 1.60 -4.50 9.09
N ASP A 60 0.74 -4.82 8.12
CA ASP A 60 1.08 -4.80 6.70
C ASP A 60 1.05 -3.37 6.17
N ALA A 61 2.05 -3.00 5.37
CA ALA A 61 2.15 -1.69 4.73
C ALA A 61 1.23 -1.59 3.50
N GLY A 62 1.00 -2.72 2.83
CA GLY A 62 0.14 -2.87 1.66
C GLY A 62 -0.28 -4.32 1.46
N MET A 63 -1.25 -4.53 0.57
CA MET A 63 -1.69 -5.85 0.17
C MET A 63 -2.36 -5.82 -1.22
N CYS A 64 -1.94 -6.72 -2.10
CA CYS A 64 -2.61 -7.00 -3.36
C CYS A 64 -3.57 -8.20 -3.19
N ILE A 65 -4.86 -7.95 -3.41
CA ILE A 65 -5.92 -8.96 -3.36
C ILE A 65 -6.33 -9.30 -4.79
N LYS A 66 -6.22 -10.57 -5.15
CA LYS A 66 -6.73 -11.10 -6.43
C LYS A 66 -7.80 -12.15 -6.18
N THR A 67 -9.01 -11.86 -6.64
CA THR A 67 -10.11 -12.82 -6.68
C THR A 67 -10.44 -13.18 -8.12
N TYR A 68 -11.36 -14.13 -8.33
CA TYR A 68 -11.79 -14.53 -9.67
C TYR A 68 -12.35 -13.37 -10.51
N ASN A 69 -12.97 -12.37 -9.87
CA ASN A 69 -13.69 -11.28 -10.54
C ASN A 69 -13.16 -9.88 -10.20
N SER A 70 -12.16 -9.75 -9.34
CA SER A 70 -11.66 -8.45 -8.91
C SER A 70 -10.19 -8.50 -8.55
N THR A 71 -9.51 -7.39 -8.76
CA THR A 71 -8.16 -7.15 -8.25
C THR A 71 -8.17 -5.82 -7.50
N ALA A 72 -7.60 -5.80 -6.31
CA ALA A 72 -7.47 -4.60 -5.49
C ALA A 72 -6.05 -4.49 -4.95
N ILE A 73 -5.52 -3.28 -4.87
CA ILE A 73 -4.33 -2.96 -4.09
C ILE A 73 -4.76 -2.05 -2.95
N GLU A 74 -4.46 -2.50 -1.74
CA GLU A 74 -4.76 -1.79 -0.50
C GLU A 74 -3.46 -1.28 0.13
N LEU A 75 -3.46 -0.04 0.60
CA LEU A 75 -2.32 0.54 1.32
C LEU A 75 -2.72 0.94 2.74
N ASN A 76 -1.82 0.74 3.70
CA ASN A 76 -2.06 1.07 5.10
C ASN A 76 -1.72 2.55 5.37
N PRO A 77 -2.73 3.42 5.55
CA PRO A 77 -2.49 4.84 5.78
C PRO A 77 -1.82 5.11 7.14
N ILE A 78 -1.92 4.21 8.13
CA ILE A 78 -1.25 4.40 9.42
C ILE A 78 0.26 4.21 9.25
N TYR A 79 0.66 3.11 8.60
CA TYR A 79 2.07 2.84 8.29
C TYR A 79 2.67 3.98 7.46
N LEU A 80 2.01 4.38 6.39
CA LEU A 80 2.54 5.36 5.44
C LEU A 80 2.47 6.81 5.94
N ASN A 81 1.69 7.09 6.99
CA ASN A 81 1.80 8.35 7.71
C ASN A 81 3.03 8.39 8.64
N LEU A 82 3.48 7.25 9.16
CA LEU A 82 4.71 7.15 9.96
C LEU A 82 5.96 7.12 9.07
N TYR A 83 5.87 6.45 7.92
CA TYR A 83 6.97 6.24 6.97
C TYR A 83 6.55 6.66 5.55
N PRO A 84 6.31 7.96 5.29
CA PRO A 84 5.84 8.44 4.00
C PRO A 84 6.83 8.19 2.86
N GLU A 85 8.13 8.11 3.15
CA GLU A 85 9.19 7.76 2.20
C GLU A 85 9.04 6.35 1.61
N ASP A 86 8.35 5.44 2.31
CA ASP A 86 8.15 4.07 1.85
C ASP A 86 7.04 3.94 0.80
N LEU A 87 6.18 4.96 0.61
CA LEU A 87 5.00 4.91 -0.26
C LEU A 87 5.29 4.31 -1.64
N SER A 88 6.32 4.79 -2.33
CA SER A 88 6.68 4.28 -3.66
C SER A 88 7.08 2.82 -3.60
N SER A 89 7.95 2.45 -2.65
CA SER A 89 8.43 1.07 -2.52
C SER A 89 7.31 0.10 -2.14
N THR A 90 6.40 0.51 -1.24
CA THR A 90 5.23 -0.28 -0.85
C THR A 90 4.26 -0.44 -2.00
N LEU A 91 3.89 0.64 -2.70
CA LEU A 91 2.95 0.52 -3.81
C LEU A 91 3.55 -0.31 -4.96
N VAL A 92 4.82 -0.11 -5.30
CA VAL A 92 5.46 -0.91 -6.36
C VAL A 92 5.60 -2.38 -5.95
N HIS A 93 5.83 -2.69 -4.67
CA HIS A 93 5.77 -4.07 -4.15
C HIS A 93 4.41 -4.71 -4.49
N GLU A 94 3.30 -4.04 -4.16
CA GLU A 94 1.96 -4.54 -4.46
C GLU A 94 1.67 -4.60 -5.98
N MET A 95 2.28 -3.70 -6.77
CA MET A 95 2.18 -3.74 -8.23
C MET A 95 2.88 -4.96 -8.84
N ILE A 96 4.00 -5.42 -8.28
CA ILE A 96 4.64 -6.68 -8.71
C ILE A 96 3.70 -7.86 -8.46
N HIS A 97 2.88 -7.81 -7.40
CA HIS A 97 1.87 -8.83 -7.18
C HIS A 97 0.77 -8.85 -8.25
N LEU A 98 0.69 -7.87 -9.16
CA LEU A 98 -0.12 -7.96 -10.38
C LEU A 98 0.46 -8.96 -11.40
N ILE A 99 1.77 -9.19 -11.37
CA ILE A 99 2.53 -10.08 -12.28
C ILE A 99 2.65 -11.51 -11.73
N THR A 100 2.74 -11.66 -10.42
CA THR A 100 2.94 -12.94 -9.71
C THR A 100 2.18 -12.96 -8.38
N LEU A 101 1.77 -14.13 -7.88
CA LEU A 101 0.98 -14.22 -6.64
C LEU A 101 1.84 -14.23 -5.37
N GLU A 102 3.02 -14.82 -5.46
CA GLU A 102 3.89 -15.08 -4.32
C GLU A 102 5.22 -14.36 -4.51
N HIS A 103 6.05 -14.30 -3.47
CA HIS A 103 7.45 -13.86 -3.57
C HIS A 103 8.34 -14.94 -4.21
N ASP A 104 7.93 -15.41 -5.39
CA ASP A 104 8.65 -16.41 -6.17
C ASP A 104 9.82 -15.79 -6.96
N GLN A 105 10.53 -16.60 -7.76
CA GLN A 105 11.67 -16.09 -8.56
C GLN A 105 11.27 -14.93 -9.47
N LYS A 106 10.04 -14.93 -10.01
CA LYS A 106 9.55 -13.86 -10.87
C LYS A 106 9.38 -12.55 -10.08
N PHE A 107 8.90 -12.64 -8.84
CA PHE A 107 8.88 -11.49 -7.93
C PHE A 107 10.28 -10.94 -7.71
N LEU A 108 11.23 -11.81 -7.37
CA LEU A 108 12.62 -11.43 -7.10
C LEU A 108 13.28 -10.78 -8.33
N ASP A 109 13.06 -11.34 -9.52
CA ASP A 109 13.57 -10.80 -10.78
C ASP A 109 13.04 -9.37 -11.03
N GLU A 110 11.75 -9.13 -10.77
CA GLU A 110 11.15 -7.79 -10.90
C GLU A 110 11.70 -6.81 -9.85
N THR A 111 11.88 -7.25 -8.60
CA THR A 111 12.52 -6.38 -7.58
C THR A 111 13.95 -6.01 -7.95
N GLU A 112 14.72 -6.95 -8.50
CA GLU A 112 16.09 -6.68 -8.94
C GLU A 112 16.10 -5.73 -10.14
N ARG A 113 15.19 -5.93 -11.10
CA ARG A 113 15.03 -5.05 -12.27
C ARG A 113 14.71 -3.62 -11.83
N ILE A 114 13.76 -3.44 -10.92
CA ILE A 114 13.33 -2.12 -10.43
C ILE A 114 14.40 -1.47 -9.53
N SER A 115 15.15 -2.26 -8.75
CA SER A 115 16.30 -1.75 -7.99
C SER A 115 17.36 -1.11 -8.89
N LYS A 116 17.61 -1.69 -10.07
CA LYS A 116 18.51 -1.10 -11.09
C LYS A 116 17.96 0.23 -11.67
N LEU A 117 16.67 0.49 -11.54
CA LEU A 117 16.02 1.76 -11.91
C LEU A 117 16.02 2.78 -10.76
N GLY A 118 16.54 2.43 -9.58
CA GLY A 118 16.74 3.34 -8.46
C GLY A 118 15.69 3.27 -7.35
N LEU A 119 14.77 2.30 -7.39
CA LEU A 119 13.80 2.07 -6.31
C LEU A 119 14.10 0.76 -5.59
N GLU A 120 14.45 0.87 -4.31
CA GLU A 120 14.66 -0.30 -3.45
C GLU A 120 13.32 -0.84 -2.95
N ILE A 121 13.02 -2.10 -3.29
CA ILE A 121 11.83 -2.83 -2.86
C ILE A 121 12.25 -3.94 -1.91
N THR A 122 11.61 -4.01 -0.74
CA THR A 122 11.82 -5.08 0.23
C THR A 122 10.73 -6.13 0.12
N VAL A 123 11.07 -7.39 0.41
CA VAL A 123 10.13 -8.52 0.42
C VAL A 123 9.20 -8.46 1.64
N CYS A 124 9.69 -7.94 2.75
CA CYS A 124 8.90 -7.73 3.97
C CYS A 124 8.73 -6.23 4.25
N CYS A 125 7.71 -5.88 5.05
CA CYS A 125 7.59 -4.55 5.64
C CYS A 125 8.90 -4.17 6.35
N LYS A 126 9.42 -2.98 6.07
CA LYS A 126 10.69 -2.50 6.66
C LYS A 126 10.54 -2.19 8.14
N HIS A 127 9.37 -1.70 8.54
CA HIS A 127 9.11 -1.23 9.90
C HIS A 127 8.03 -2.07 10.58
N ASN A 128 8.26 -2.39 11.86
CA ASN A 128 7.27 -3.05 12.70
C ASN A 128 6.48 -1.98 13.47
N ILE A 129 5.20 -1.79 13.11
CA ILE A 129 4.31 -0.80 13.75
C ILE A 129 3.52 -1.36 14.94
N ARG A 130 3.68 -2.64 15.29
CA ARG A 130 2.95 -3.31 16.38
C ARG A 130 3.22 -2.67 17.74
N ILE A 131 4.44 -2.18 17.95
CA ILE A 131 4.90 -1.60 19.22
C ILE A 131 4.21 -0.25 19.51
N MET A 132 3.71 0.46 18.49
CA MET A 132 3.08 1.77 18.68
C MET A 132 1.62 1.68 19.16
N ASN A 133 0.89 0.61 18.83
CA ASN A 133 -0.51 0.46 19.23
C ASN A 133 -0.69 0.16 20.73
N GLU A 134 0.33 -0.35 21.42
CA GLU A 134 0.27 -0.57 22.88
C GLU A 134 0.43 0.73 23.68
N SER A 135 0.98 1.79 23.07
CA SER A 135 1.25 3.07 23.75
C SER A 135 0.11 4.09 23.62
N VAL A 136 -0.93 3.80 22.82
CA VAL A 136 -2.06 4.71 22.54
C VAL A 136 -3.35 4.26 23.26
N ILE A 137 -3.25 3.34 24.21
CA ILE A 137 -4.32 3.02 25.15
C ILE A 137 -4.12 3.84 26.42
N PHE A 138 -4.61 5.08 26.42
CA PHE A 138 -4.89 5.87 27.63
C PHE A 138 -6.39 6.08 27.78
#